data_AF-G5SGB0-F1
#
_entry.id   AF-G5SGB0-F1
#
_cell.length_a   1.000
_cell.length_b   1.000
_cell.length_c   1.000
_cell.angle_alpha   90.00
_cell.angle_beta   90.00
_cell.angle_gamma   90.00
#
_symmetry.space_group_name_H-M   'P 1'
#
loop_
_entity.id
_entity.type
_entity.pdbx_description
1 polymer ?
#
loop_
_entity_poly.entity_id
_entity_poly.type
_entity_poly.pdbx_seq_one_letter_code
_entity_poly.pdbx_strand_id
1 'polypeptide(L)'
;ASLGYFINPALALTMGLSFALYGLARKFIHYDVMTSITIETLWALPVSLLIFLFSDTGPIISANTPFFLYVMTAPVTIIPLVLFAIALNHTSLIVTGLAQYIEPSLQFLLAIMIFGEHINYAELLCFCAVWFGLFLCISENLYSHYLRARLKPVFGRVQRFFR
;
A
#
# COMPACT_ATOMS: atom_id res chain seq x y z
N ALA A 1 13.99 3.47 33.17
CA ALA A 1 15.12 3.53 32.21
C ALA A 1 14.55 3.91 30.85
N SER A 2 14.46 5.22 30.59
CA SER A 2 13.80 5.85 29.45
C SER A 2 14.82 6.32 28.42
N LEU A 3 15.65 5.39 27.93
CA LEU A 3 16.68 5.66 26.94
C LEU A 3 16.27 5.05 25.60
N GLY A 4 15.85 5.92 24.68
CA GLY A 4 15.98 5.70 23.25
C GLY A 4 15.13 4.58 22.66
N TYR A 5 13.82 4.79 22.58
CA TYR A 5 13.01 4.15 21.53
C TYR A 5 13.43 4.77 20.19
N PHE A 6 14.65 4.47 19.73
CA PHE A 6 14.98 4.64 18.33
C PHE A 6 14.01 3.70 17.61
N ILE A 7 12.97 4.27 17.00
CA ILE A 7 12.26 3.61 15.91
C ILE A 7 13.36 3.19 14.94
N ASN A 8 13.67 1.90 14.96
CA ASN A 8 14.72 1.37 14.13
C ASN A 8 14.21 1.49 12.70
N PRO A 9 14.79 2.38 11.85
CA PRO A 9 14.26 2.64 10.51
C PRO A 9 14.25 1.37 9.65
N ALA A 10 15.00 0.34 10.08
CA ALA A 10 14.99 -0.99 9.51
C ALA A 10 13.57 -1.56 9.34
N LEU A 11 12.65 -1.37 10.30
CA LEU A 11 11.29 -1.92 10.18
C LEU A 11 10.48 -1.25 9.05
N ALA A 12 10.58 0.07 8.92
CA ALA A 12 9.91 0.79 7.84
C ALA A 12 10.53 0.43 6.48
N LEU A 13 11.86 0.29 6.42
CA LEU A 13 12.58 -0.13 5.23
C LEU A 13 12.23 -1.55 4.79
N THR A 14 12.18 -2.51 5.72
CA THR A 14 11.83 -3.90 5.39
C THR A 14 10.38 -4.02 4.94
N MET A 15 9.45 -3.31 5.58
CA MET A 15 8.05 -3.24 5.16
C MET A 15 7.93 -2.63 3.76
N GLY A 16 8.56 -1.48 3.51
CA GLY A 16 8.55 -0.82 2.21
C GLY A 16 9.17 -1.67 1.10
N LEU A 17 10.31 -2.31 1.39
CA LEU A 17 10.96 -3.22 0.44
C LEU A 17 10.10 -4.45 0.15
N SER A 18 9.48 -5.03 1.17
CA SER A 18 8.59 -6.19 1.00
C SER A 18 7.37 -5.81 0.16
N PHE A 19 6.77 -4.65 0.41
CA PHE A 19 5.64 -4.15 -0.38
C PHE A 19 6.02 -3.87 -1.83
N ALA A 20 7.20 -3.28 -2.07
CA ALA A 20 7.70 -3.03 -3.42
C ALA A 20 7.96 -4.33 -4.19
N LEU A 21 8.59 -5.32 -3.55
CA LEU A 21 8.82 -6.64 -4.14
C LEU A 21 7.52 -7.40 -4.37
N TYR A 22 6.55 -7.32 -3.44
CA TYR A 22 5.23 -7.92 -3.60
C TYR A 22 4.49 -7.32 -4.80
N GLY A 23 4.41 -5.99 -4.90
CA GLY A 23 3.78 -5.31 -6.03
C GLY A 23 4.46 -5.63 -7.37
N LEU A 24 5.80 -5.71 -7.37
CA LEU A 24 6.57 -6.11 -8.55
C LEU A 24 6.28 -7.56 -8.96
N ALA A 25 6.37 -8.51 -8.03
CA ALA A 25 6.10 -9.92 -8.28
C ALA A 25 4.68 -10.12 -8.83
N ARG A 26 3.70 -9.45 -8.22
CA ARG A 26 2.30 -9.53 -8.61
C ARG A 26 2.04 -8.99 -10.01
N LYS A 27 2.77 -7.95 -10.42
CA LYS A 27 2.71 -7.42 -11.78
C LYS A 27 3.21 -8.40 -12.85
N PHE A 28 4.09 -9.34 -12.52
CA PHE A 28 4.59 -10.35 -13.45
C PHE A 28 3.74 -11.63 -13.47
N ILE A 29 2.93 -11.86 -12.43
CA ILE A 29 2.08 -13.03 -12.30
C ILE A 29 0.80 -12.85 -13.12
N HIS A 30 0.55 -13.77 -14.07
CA HIS A 30 -0.62 -13.75 -14.97
C HIS A 30 -1.80 -14.61 -14.45
N TYR A 31 -1.84 -14.94 -13.17
CA TYR A 31 -2.94 -15.70 -12.57
C TYR A 31 -4.14 -14.79 -12.26
N ASP A 32 -5.33 -15.39 -12.21
CA ASP A 32 -6.54 -14.70 -11.75
C ASP A 32 -6.35 -14.17 -10.31
N VAL A 33 -6.88 -12.99 -10.04
CA VAL A 33 -6.69 -12.29 -8.76
C VAL A 33 -7.19 -13.14 -7.59
N MET A 34 -8.33 -13.82 -7.79
CA MET A 34 -8.94 -14.66 -6.77
C MET A 34 -8.09 -15.89 -6.45
N THR A 35 -7.43 -16.50 -7.45
CA THR A 35 -6.56 -17.66 -7.22
C THR A 35 -5.23 -17.27 -6.59
N SER A 36 -4.66 -16.11 -6.93
CA SER A 36 -3.45 -15.59 -6.25
C SER A 36 -3.72 -15.32 -4.76
N ILE A 37 -4.84 -14.68 -4.40
CA ILE A 37 -5.15 -14.36 -3.00
C ILE A 37 -5.45 -15.63 -2.19
N THR A 38 -6.14 -16.62 -2.76
CA THR A 38 -6.39 -17.88 -2.04
C THR A 38 -5.10 -18.66 -1.79
N ILE A 39 -4.16 -18.66 -2.73
CA ILE A 39 -2.86 -19.29 -2.53
C ILE A 39 -2.03 -18.53 -1.49
N GLU A 40 -2.00 -17.20 -1.54
CA GLU A 40 -1.29 -16.35 -0.57
C GLU A 40 -1.82 -16.57 0.85
N THR A 41 -3.15 -16.60 1.01
CA THR A 41 -3.80 -16.86 2.30
C THR A 41 -3.58 -18.29 2.78
N LEU A 42 -3.68 -19.30 1.90
CA LEU A 42 -3.41 -20.69 2.25
C LEU A 42 -1.96 -20.89 2.72
N TRP A 43 -1.01 -20.16 2.13
CA TRP A 43 0.40 -20.19 2.53
C TRP A 43 0.65 -19.44 3.84
N ALA A 44 -0.14 -18.42 4.16
CA ALA A 44 -0.08 -17.70 5.43
C ALA A 44 -0.71 -18.47 6.61
N LEU A 45 -1.68 -19.38 6.35
CA LEU A 45 -2.34 -20.20 7.37
C LEU A 45 -1.37 -20.96 8.30
N PRO A 46 -0.36 -21.72 7.82
CA PRO A 46 0.54 -22.45 8.71
C PRO A 46 1.36 -21.52 9.61
N VAL A 47 1.75 -20.35 9.12
CA VAL A 47 2.47 -19.35 9.91
C VAL A 47 1.55 -18.78 11.00
N SER A 48 0.30 -18.46 10.65
CA SER A 48 -0.70 -18.01 11.63
C SER A 48 -0.97 -19.08 12.69
N LEU A 49 -1.04 -20.35 12.31
CA LEU A 49 -1.28 -21.46 13.24
C LEU A 49 -0.07 -21.70 14.15
N LEU A 50 1.15 -21.56 13.63
CA LEU A 50 2.36 -21.63 14.45
C LEU A 50 2.36 -20.52 15.49
N ILE A 51 2.14 -19.27 15.09
CA ILE A 51 2.06 -18.14 16.02
C ILE A 51 0.97 -18.38 17.06
N PHE A 52 -0.19 -18.91 16.66
CA PHE A 52 -1.27 -19.27 17.57
C PHE A 52 -0.84 -20.29 18.64
N LEU A 53 -0.12 -21.35 18.25
CA LEU A 53 0.33 -22.39 19.17
C LEU A 53 1.40 -21.93 20.16
N PHE A 54 2.25 -20.98 19.76
CA PHE A 54 3.34 -20.43 20.58
C PHE A 54 2.97 -19.13 21.32
N SER A 55 1.73 -18.65 21.16
CA SER A 55 1.26 -17.47 21.88
C SER A 55 0.76 -17.87 23.26
N ASP A 56 1.45 -17.43 24.31
CA ASP A 56 1.04 -17.63 25.72
C ASP A 56 -0.16 -16.73 26.13
N THR A 57 -0.75 -16.01 25.19
CA THR A 57 -1.97 -15.22 25.40
C THR A 57 -3.16 -16.18 25.49
N GLY A 58 -3.96 -16.09 26.56
CA GLY A 58 -5.18 -16.89 26.76
C GLY A 58 -6.21 -16.79 25.61
N PRO A 59 -7.44 -17.32 25.77
CA PRO A 59 -8.39 -17.46 24.65
C PRO A 59 -8.54 -16.16 23.84
N ILE A 60 -8.17 -16.24 22.56
CA ILE A 60 -8.17 -15.14 21.58
C ILE A 60 -9.58 -14.57 21.36
N ILE A 61 -10.59 -15.41 21.64
CA ILE A 61 -11.98 -15.03 21.68
C ILE A 61 -12.24 -14.46 23.08
N SER A 62 -12.26 -13.14 23.17
CA SER A 62 -12.73 -12.48 24.39
C SER A 62 -14.19 -12.87 24.60
N ALA A 63 -14.52 -13.33 25.81
CA ALA A 63 -15.89 -13.72 26.17
C ALA A 63 -16.90 -12.56 26.04
N ASN A 64 -16.41 -11.32 25.95
CA ASN A 64 -17.22 -10.11 25.93
C ASN A 64 -17.35 -9.47 24.53
N THR A 65 -16.58 -9.95 23.54
CA THR A 65 -16.67 -9.43 22.17
C THR A 65 -17.57 -10.31 21.31
N PRO A 66 -18.54 -9.75 20.57
CA PRO A 66 -19.43 -10.54 19.75
C PRO A 66 -18.65 -11.25 18.64
N PHE A 67 -18.89 -12.56 18.49
CA PHE A 67 -18.26 -13.42 17.49
C PHE A 67 -18.34 -12.83 16.06
N PHE A 68 -19.44 -12.12 15.76
CA PHE A 68 -19.63 -11.43 14.48
C PHE A 68 -18.50 -10.45 14.14
N LEU A 69 -17.94 -9.71 15.10
CA LEU A 69 -16.83 -8.77 14.83
C LEU A 69 -15.58 -9.49 14.35
N TYR A 70 -15.29 -10.68 14.87
CA TYR A 70 -14.17 -11.50 14.40
C TYR A 70 -14.38 -11.94 12.96
N VAL A 71 -15.59 -12.40 12.62
CA VAL A 71 -15.94 -12.79 11.25
C VAL A 71 -15.84 -11.61 10.28
N MET A 72 -16.18 -10.39 10.72
CA MET A 72 -16.10 -9.18 9.89
C MET A 72 -14.67 -8.70 9.60
N THR A 73 -13.65 -9.17 10.31
CA THR A 73 -12.25 -8.79 9.99
C THR A 73 -11.81 -9.30 8.61
N ALA A 74 -12.28 -10.48 8.21
CA ALA A 74 -11.96 -11.09 6.92
C ALA A 74 -12.47 -10.29 5.71
N PRO A 75 -13.76 -9.93 5.60
CA PRO A 75 -14.23 -9.12 4.47
C PRO A 75 -13.60 -7.73 4.46
N VAL A 76 -13.43 -7.09 5.63
CA VAL A 76 -12.81 -5.76 5.73
C VAL A 76 -11.37 -5.74 5.19
N THR A 77 -10.65 -6.86 5.28
CA THR A 77 -9.27 -7.00 4.77
C THR A 77 -9.20 -7.51 3.33
N ILE A 78 -10.02 -8.50 2.97
CA ILE A 78 -9.98 -9.12 1.63
C ILE A 78 -10.48 -8.14 0.57
N ILE A 79 -11.52 -7.34 0.85
CA ILE A 79 -12.08 -6.38 -0.12
C ILE A 79 -11.02 -5.40 -0.64
N PRO A 80 -10.31 -4.62 0.21
CA PRO A 80 -9.27 -3.71 -0.26
C PRO A 80 -8.10 -4.44 -0.93
N LEU A 81 -7.74 -5.64 -0.47
CA LEU A 81 -6.67 -6.43 -1.08
C LEU A 81 -7.00 -6.87 -2.51
N VAL A 82 -8.24 -7.29 -2.76
CA VAL A 82 -8.73 -7.63 -4.10
C VAL A 82 -8.75 -6.39 -4.99
N LEU A 83 -9.27 -5.27 -4.49
CA LEU A 83 -9.28 -4.01 -5.25
C LEU A 83 -7.86 -3.54 -5.60
N PHE A 84 -6.92 -3.65 -4.67
CA PHE A 84 -5.52 -3.35 -4.89
C PHE A 84 -4.89 -4.25 -5.95
N ALA A 85 -5.17 -5.56 -5.91
CA ALA A 85 -4.71 -6.52 -6.89
C ALA A 85 -5.18 -6.18 -8.32
N ILE A 86 -6.47 -5.87 -8.44
CA ILE A 86 -7.07 -5.47 -9.73
C ILE A 86 -6.41 -4.18 -10.22
N ALA A 87 -6.27 -3.18 -9.35
CA ALA A 87 -5.63 -1.90 -9.69
C ALA A 87 -4.19 -2.08 -10.19
N LEU A 88 -3.40 -2.97 -9.57
CA LEU A 88 -2.03 -3.28 -10.00
C LEU A 88 -1.95 -3.83 -11.43
N ASN A 89 -2.92 -4.67 -11.82
CA ASN A 89 -2.95 -5.25 -13.17
C ASN A 89 -3.32 -4.23 -14.25
N HIS A 90 -4.08 -3.19 -13.89
CA HIS A 90 -4.55 -2.17 -14.83
C HIS A 90 -3.71 -0.88 -14.84
N THR A 91 -2.77 -0.71 -13.91
CA THR A 91 -2.00 0.53 -13.76
C THR A 91 -0.48 0.32 -13.73
N SER A 92 0.29 1.39 -13.89
CA SER A 92 1.75 1.34 -13.74
C SER A 92 2.13 1.31 -12.25
N LEU A 93 3.25 0.68 -11.90
CA LEU A 93 3.71 0.58 -10.50
C LEU A 93 3.91 1.98 -9.86
N ILE A 94 4.31 2.97 -10.67
CA ILE A 94 4.45 4.35 -10.24
C ILE A 94 3.10 4.92 -9.81
N VAL A 95 2.06 4.76 -10.63
CA VAL A 95 0.71 5.27 -10.30
C VAL A 95 0.16 4.58 -9.06
N THR A 96 0.32 3.26 -8.95
CA THR A 96 -0.12 2.53 -7.74
C THR A 96 0.62 3.00 -6.48
N GLY A 97 1.94 3.21 -6.56
CA GLY A 97 2.73 3.71 -5.44
C GLY A 97 2.34 5.14 -5.03
N LEU A 98 2.05 6.02 -5.98
CA LEU A 98 1.55 7.37 -5.68
C LEU A 98 0.15 7.33 -5.04
N ALA A 99 -0.71 6.40 -5.47
CA ALA A 99 -2.04 6.22 -4.90
C ALA A 99 -2.01 5.72 -3.44
N GLN A 100 -0.95 5.01 -3.01
CA GLN A 100 -0.82 4.55 -1.62
C GLN A 100 -0.69 5.70 -0.61
N TYR A 101 -0.33 6.93 -1.02
CA TYR A 101 -0.35 8.11 -0.14
C TYR A 101 -1.76 8.52 0.33
N ILE A 102 -2.81 7.95 -0.26
CA ILE A 102 -4.19 8.11 0.23
C ILE A 102 -4.36 7.41 1.58
N GLU A 103 -3.74 6.26 1.80
CA GLU A 103 -3.84 5.50 3.05
C GLU A 103 -3.44 6.32 4.30
N PRO A 104 -2.22 6.89 4.39
CA PRO A 104 -1.84 7.69 5.55
C PRO A 104 -2.71 8.95 5.69
N SER A 105 -3.26 9.48 4.59
CA SER A 105 -4.18 10.62 4.64
C SER A 105 -5.53 10.23 5.24
N LEU A 106 -6.06 9.05 4.91
CA LEU A 106 -7.26 8.51 5.54
C LEU A 106 -7.01 8.20 7.02
N GLN A 107 -5.87 7.61 7.37
CA GLN A 107 -5.51 7.34 8.77
C GLN A 107 -5.43 8.64 9.58
N PHE A 108 -4.76 9.67 9.06
CA PHE A 108 -4.71 10.99 9.69
C PHE A 108 -6.10 11.60 9.86
N LEU A 109 -6.96 11.47 8.85
CA LEU A 109 -8.33 11.96 8.91
C LEU A 109 -9.19 11.24 9.95
N LEU A 110 -9.06 9.92 10.04
CA LEU A 110 -9.74 9.09 11.03
C LEU A 110 -9.27 9.41 12.45
N ALA A 111 -7.97 9.63 12.65
CA ALA A 111 -7.38 10.07 13.92
C ALA A 111 -8.07 11.34 14.45
N ILE A 112 -8.28 12.32 13.58
CA ILE A 112 -8.88 13.60 13.96
C ILE A 112 -10.40 13.50 14.10
N MET A 113 -11.09 12.93 13.09
CA MET A 113 -12.56 13.00 13.02
C MET A 113 -13.26 11.95 13.89
N ILE A 114 -12.70 10.73 13.97
CA ILE A 114 -13.35 9.61 14.67
C ILE A 114 -12.73 9.42 16.05
N PHE A 115 -11.40 9.42 16.14
CA PHE A 115 -10.70 9.18 17.41
C PHE A 115 -10.52 10.45 18.25
N GLY A 116 -10.72 11.64 17.67
CA GLY A 116 -10.64 12.91 18.39
C GLY A 116 -9.22 13.27 18.85
N GLU A 117 -8.19 12.72 18.20
CA GLU A 117 -6.80 13.01 18.54
C GLU A 117 -6.45 14.46 18.20
N HIS A 118 -5.64 15.08 19.07
CA HIS A 118 -5.24 16.47 18.92
C HIS A 118 -4.11 16.58 17.90
N ILE A 119 -4.30 17.46 16.91
CA ILE A 119 -3.31 17.68 15.86
C ILE A 119 -2.09 18.39 16.44
N ASN A 120 -0.93 17.74 16.37
CA ASN A 120 0.34 18.38 16.66
C ASN A 120 0.82 19.19 15.44
N TYR A 121 1.35 20.40 15.66
CA TYR A 121 1.91 21.22 14.59
C TYR A 121 3.04 20.51 13.83
N ALA A 122 3.84 19.69 14.51
CA ALA A 122 4.93 18.94 13.86
C ALA A 122 4.39 17.90 12.87
N GLU A 123 3.32 17.17 13.24
CA GLU A 123 2.69 16.15 12.39
C GLU A 123 2.05 16.78 11.16
N LEU A 124 1.37 17.92 11.33
CA LEU A 124 0.79 18.67 10.22
C LEU A 124 1.87 19.14 9.24
N LEU A 125 3.00 19.62 9.73
CA LEU A 125 4.09 20.12 8.88
C LEU A 125 4.73 18.96 8.09
N CYS A 126 4.95 17.82 8.72
CA CYS A 126 5.39 16.59 8.05
C CYS A 126 4.38 16.14 6.98
N PHE A 127 3.08 16.15 7.30
CA PHE A 127 2.02 15.80 6.38
C PHE A 127 2.01 16.72 5.14
N CYS A 128 2.10 18.03 5.34
CA CYS A 128 2.19 19.02 4.26
C CYS A 128 3.46 18.82 3.42
N ALA A 129 4.61 18.52 4.02
CA ALA A 129 5.87 18.28 3.31
C ALA A 129 5.77 17.05 2.39
N VAL A 130 5.15 15.96 2.87
CA VAL A 130 4.90 14.75 2.08
C VAL A 130 4.00 15.07 0.88
N TRP A 131 2.89 15.78 1.10
CA TRP A 131 1.97 16.17 0.04
C TRP A 131 2.58 17.13 -0.98
N PHE A 132 3.47 18.02 -0.53
CA PHE A 132 4.22 18.89 -1.43
C PHE A 132 5.14 18.07 -2.35
N GLY A 133 5.89 17.10 -1.81
CA GLY A 133 6.70 16.18 -2.60
C GLY A 133 5.86 15.34 -3.58
N LEU A 134 4.69 14.87 -3.14
CA LEU A 134 3.76 14.12 -3.97
C LEU A 134 3.24 14.98 -5.14
N PHE A 135 2.87 16.23 -4.88
CA PHE A 135 2.43 17.18 -5.90
C PHE A 135 3.51 17.40 -6.97
N LEU A 136 4.77 17.57 -6.55
CA LEU A 136 5.90 17.68 -7.47
C LEU A 136 6.06 16.41 -8.32
N CYS A 137 6.03 15.23 -7.72
CA CYS A 137 6.17 13.96 -8.45
C CYS A 137 5.05 13.76 -9.49
N ILE A 138 3.79 14.07 -9.12
CA ILE A 138 2.66 14.01 -10.03
C ILE A 138 2.83 15.01 -11.18
N SER A 139 3.28 16.23 -10.88
CA SER A 139 3.50 17.26 -11.90
C SER A 139 4.57 16.86 -12.93
N GLU A 140 5.67 16.24 -12.48
CA GLU A 140 6.74 15.75 -13.34
C GLU A 140 6.26 14.58 -14.23
N ASN A 141 5.52 13.65 -13.64
CA ASN A 141 4.97 12.50 -14.36
C ASN A 141 4.00 12.97 -15.45
N LEU A 142 3.12 13.91 -15.13
CA LEU A 142 2.17 14.50 -16.06
C LEU A 142 2.88 15.28 -17.19
N TYR A 143 3.86 16.12 -16.85
CA TYR A 143 4.66 16.86 -17.82
C TYR A 143 5.40 15.93 -18.79
N SER A 144 6.00 14.85 -18.26
CA SER A 144 6.70 13.84 -19.05
C SER A 144 5.76 13.12 -20.03
N HIS A 145 4.53 12.81 -19.61
CA HIS A 145 3.51 12.23 -20.49
C HIS A 145 3.10 13.19 -21.61
N TYR A 146 2.85 14.47 -21.28
CA TYR A 146 2.53 15.51 -22.28
C TYR A 146 3.65 15.71 -23.29
N LEU A 147 4.91 15.78 -22.84
CA LEU A 147 6.06 15.99 -23.72
C LEU A 147 6.30 14.80 -24.66
N ARG A 148 6.17 13.56 -24.15
CA ARG A 148 6.28 12.34 -24.97
C ARG A 148 5.16 12.24 -26.01
N ALA A 149 3.93 12.65 -25.68
CA ALA A 149 2.82 12.69 -26.64
C ALA A 149 3.10 13.70 -27.77
N ARG A 150 3.76 14.83 -27.47
CA ARG A 150 4.11 15.87 -28.44
C ARG A 150 5.27 15.50 -29.37
N LEU A 151 6.19 14.63 -28.94
CA LEU A 151 7.39 14.21 -29.69
C LEU A 151 7.17 12.98 -30.62
N LYS A 152 6.11 12.19 -30.40
CA LYS A 152 5.71 11.06 -31.28
C LYS A 152 5.60 11.40 -32.79
N PRO A 153 5.07 12.56 -33.23
CA PRO A 153 4.97 12.87 -34.68
C PRO A 153 6.31 13.20 -35.37
N VAL A 154 7.40 13.43 -34.63
CA VAL A 154 8.73 13.75 -35.22
C VAL A 154 9.53 12.47 -35.44
N PHE A 155 9.57 11.55 -34.46
CA PHE A 155 10.31 10.29 -34.58
C PHE A 155 9.73 9.34 -35.65
N GLY A 156 8.40 9.30 -35.81
CA GLY A 156 7.74 8.50 -36.84
C GLY A 156 7.98 8.97 -38.27
N ARG A 157 8.55 10.18 -38.47
CA ARG A 157 8.92 10.73 -39.78
C ARG A 157 10.37 10.39 -40.15
N VAL A 158 11.29 10.40 -39.19
CA VAL A 158 12.70 10.05 -39.39
C VAL A 158 12.86 8.55 -39.66
N GLN A 159 12.11 7.70 -38.96
CA GLN A 159 12.17 6.25 -39.15
C GLN A 159 11.58 5.80 -40.50
N ARG A 160 10.72 6.63 -41.10
CA ARG A 160 10.15 6.42 -42.45
C ARG A 160 11.05 6.95 -43.56
N PHE A 161 12.06 7.77 -43.23
CA PHE A 161 13.05 8.30 -44.15
C PHE A 161 14.28 7.39 -44.26
N PHE A 162 14.49 6.53 -43.27
CA PHE A 162 15.59 5.55 -43.19
C PHE A 162 15.18 4.13 -43.60
N ARG A 163 13.99 3.95 -44.17
CA ARG A 163 13.49 2.70 -44.74
C ARG A 163 13.10 2.95 -46.19
#